data_AF-A0A6B1KDI0-F1
#
_entry.id   AF-A0A6B1KDI0-F1
#
_cell.length_a   1.000
_cell.length_b   1.000
_cell.length_c   1.000
_cell.angle_alpha   90.00
_cell.angle_beta   90.00
_cell.angle_gamma   90.00
#
_symmetry.space_group_name_H-M   'P 1'
#
loop_
_entity.id
_entity.type
_entity.pdbx_description
1 polymer ?
#
loop_
_entity_poly.entity_id
_entity_poly.type
_entity_poly.pdbx_seq_one_letter_code
_entity_poly.pdbx_strand_id
1 'polypeptide(L)'
;MSEFYSEKDVQREVTELQGKSATAARLFDIRRIIGGLFVVYGVIVTIAGFTASDADIDKAEGVNINLWTGLGMLALGVFFLVWLKLRPVAPPPPGVVPGDEERAE
;
A
#
# COMPACT_ATOMS: atom_id res chain seq x y z
N MET A 1 43.26 11.23 -16.06
CA MET A 1 42.06 10.78 -16.79
C MET A 1 41.25 9.84 -15.89
N SER A 2 40.80 10.31 -14.72
CA SER A 2 40.17 9.45 -13.70
C SER A 2 39.31 10.17 -12.64
N GLU A 3 39.49 11.48 -12.39
CA GLU A 3 38.64 12.22 -11.42
C GLU A 3 37.34 12.79 -12.02
N PHE A 4 37.14 12.61 -13.33
CA PHE A 4 35.98 13.13 -14.06
C PHE A 4 34.94 12.05 -14.42
N TYR A 5 34.98 10.88 -13.76
CA TYR A 5 33.73 10.27 -13.29
C TYR A 5 33.24 11.17 -12.15
N SER A 6 32.77 12.35 -12.57
CA SER A 6 32.68 13.55 -11.76
C SER A 6 31.37 13.50 -11.01
N GLU A 7 31.33 14.01 -9.79
CA GLU A 7 30.18 13.99 -8.86
C GLU A 7 28.81 14.20 -9.52
N LYS A 8 28.73 14.95 -10.63
CA LYS A 8 27.54 15.14 -11.48
C LYS A 8 26.92 13.83 -12.00
N ASP A 9 27.73 12.84 -12.38
CA ASP A 9 27.25 11.54 -12.85
C ASP A 9 26.62 10.74 -11.70
N VAL A 10 27.25 10.80 -10.53
CA VAL A 10 26.73 10.17 -9.29
C VAL A 10 25.43 10.82 -8.87
N GLN A 11 25.35 12.16 -8.89
CA GLN A 11 24.12 12.89 -8.57
C GLN A 11 22.99 12.58 -9.55
N ARG A 12 23.29 12.46 -10.85
CA ARG A 12 22.32 12.06 -11.88
C ARG A 12 21.81 10.64 -11.63
N GLU A 13 22.70 9.70 -11.35
CA GLU A 13 22.35 8.31 -11.06
C GLU A 13 21.48 8.21 -9.78
N VAL A 14 21.88 8.88 -8.70
CA VAL A 14 21.10 8.94 -7.44
C VAL A 14 19.71 9.52 -7.71
N THR A 15 19.60 10.59 -8.49
CA THR A 15 18.32 11.23 -8.81
C THR A 15 17.42 10.34 -9.66
N GLU A 16 17.97 9.65 -10.66
CA GLU A 16 17.23 8.66 -11.44
C GLU A 16 16.75 7.49 -10.59
N LEU A 17 17.60 6.99 -9.68
CA LEU A 17 17.24 5.92 -8.75
C LEU A 17 16.16 6.37 -7.76
N GLN A 18 16.21 7.63 -7.29
CA GLN A 18 15.17 8.23 -6.46
C GLN A 18 13.84 8.36 -7.22
N GLY A 19 13.85 8.82 -8.49
CA GLY A 19 12.65 8.90 -9.32
C GLY A 19 12.03 7.53 -9.62
N LYS A 20 12.88 6.52 -9.92
CA LYS A 20 12.46 5.13 -10.12
C LYS A 20 11.87 4.54 -8.82
N SER A 21 12.49 4.77 -7.67
CA SER A 21 12.00 4.29 -6.37
C SER A 21 10.71 4.98 -5.93
N ALA A 22 10.56 6.29 -6.14
CA ALA A 22 9.31 7.00 -5.85
C ALA A 22 8.15 6.50 -6.73
N THR A 23 8.42 6.22 -8.00
CA THR A 23 7.45 5.62 -8.93
C THR A 23 7.06 4.21 -8.50
N ALA A 24 8.04 3.38 -8.12
CA ALA A 24 7.83 2.02 -7.62
C ALA A 24 7.05 2.01 -6.29
N ALA A 25 7.41 2.85 -5.33
CA ALA A 25 6.73 2.97 -4.03
C ALA A 25 5.26 3.38 -4.18
N ARG A 26 4.95 4.16 -5.22
CA ARG A 26 3.59 4.57 -5.56
C ARG A 26 2.79 3.47 -6.27
N LEU A 27 3.46 2.65 -7.10
CA LEU A 27 2.89 1.43 -7.68
C LEU A 27 2.57 0.39 -6.59
N PHE A 28 3.43 0.30 -5.57
CA PHE A 28 3.26 -0.53 -4.39
C PHE A 28 2.75 0.28 -3.18
N ASP A 29 1.63 0.99 -3.35
CA ASP A 29 0.98 1.66 -2.22
C ASP A 29 0.56 0.63 -1.18
N ILE A 30 1.17 0.73 0.01
CA ILE A 30 0.95 -0.18 1.12
C ILE A 30 -0.52 -0.32 1.51
N ARG A 31 -1.33 0.73 1.33
CA ARG A 31 -2.77 0.72 1.64
C ARG A 31 -3.54 -0.26 0.76
N ARG A 32 -3.09 -0.43 -0.47
CA ARG A 32 -3.68 -1.33 -1.46
C ARG A 32 -3.37 -2.78 -1.12
N ILE A 33 -2.13 -3.06 -0.73
CA ILE A 33 -1.67 -4.39 -0.30
C ILE A 33 -2.34 -4.79 1.01
N ILE A 34 -2.22 -3.95 2.06
CA ILE A 34 -2.82 -4.20 3.37
C ILE A 34 -4.34 -4.31 3.25
N GLY A 35 -4.99 -3.34 2.59
CA GLY A 35 -6.44 -3.35 2.39
C GLY A 35 -6.93 -4.58 1.63
N GLY A 36 -6.22 -4.97 0.56
CA GLY A 36 -6.54 -6.19 -0.19
C GLY A 36 -6.40 -7.46 0.66
N LEU A 37 -5.33 -7.59 1.43
CA LEU A 37 -5.13 -8.72 2.34
C LEU A 37 -6.24 -8.80 3.39
N PHE A 38 -6.59 -7.69 4.04
CA PHE A 38 -7.68 -7.64 5.02
C PHE A 38 -9.02 -8.05 4.41
N VAL A 39 -9.31 -7.65 3.17
CA VAL A 39 -10.54 -8.08 2.49
C VAL A 39 -10.51 -9.58 2.22
N VAL A 40 -9.43 -10.11 1.63
CA VAL A 40 -9.35 -11.55 1.28
C VAL A 40 -9.44 -12.43 2.54
N TYR A 41 -8.62 -12.15 3.55
CA TYR A 41 -8.66 -12.91 4.80
C TYR A 41 -9.97 -12.69 5.55
N GLY A 42 -10.50 -11.46 5.57
CA GLY A 42 -11.78 -11.15 6.19
C GLY A 42 -12.94 -11.94 5.58
N VAL A 43 -12.99 -12.10 4.26
CA VAL A 43 -13.98 -12.96 3.59
C VAL A 43 -13.85 -14.42 4.05
N ILE A 44 -12.63 -14.97 4.01
CA ILE A 44 -12.37 -16.37 4.41
C ILE A 44 -12.82 -16.61 5.86
N VAL A 45 -12.41 -15.73 6.77
CA VAL A 45 -12.72 -15.83 8.20
C VAL A 45 -14.22 -15.61 8.47
N THR A 46 -14.87 -14.71 7.73
CA THR A 46 -16.33 -14.51 7.81
C THR A 46 -17.10 -15.76 7.37
N ILE A 47 -16.70 -16.39 6.26
CA ILE A 47 -17.30 -17.64 5.78
C ILE A 47 -17.10 -18.76 6.81
N ALA A 48 -15.88 -18.91 7.34
CA ALA A 48 -15.57 -19.87 8.39
C ALA A 48 -16.42 -19.63 9.64
N GLY A 49 -16.71 -18.36 9.98
CA GLY A 49 -17.65 -17.98 11.02
C GLY A 49 -19.07 -18.49 10.72
N PHE A 50 -19.60 -18.23 9.52
CA PHE A 50 -20.94 -18.71 9.15
C PHE A 50 -21.08 -20.25 9.13
N THR A 51 -20.00 -20.98 8.86
CA THR A 51 -19.98 -22.45 8.84
C THR A 51 -19.61 -23.07 10.20
N ALA A 52 -19.41 -22.27 11.25
CA ALA A 52 -19.07 -22.78 12.57
C ALA A 52 -20.24 -23.60 13.16
N SER A 53 -19.93 -24.77 13.72
CA SER A 53 -20.93 -25.65 14.33
C SER A 53 -21.39 -25.11 15.69
N ASP A 54 -22.61 -25.43 16.13
CA ASP A 54 -23.16 -24.98 17.42
C ASP A 54 -22.26 -25.34 18.61
N ALA A 55 -21.51 -26.45 18.53
CA ALA A 55 -20.54 -26.87 19.55
C ALA A 55 -19.32 -25.94 19.67
N ASP A 56 -18.97 -25.23 18.61
CA ASP A 56 -17.89 -24.22 18.62
C ASP A 56 -18.39 -22.86 19.12
N ILE A 57 -19.68 -22.56 18.89
CA ILE A 57 -20.36 -21.35 19.39
C ILE A 57 -20.58 -21.43 20.90
N ASP A 58 -20.96 -22.60 21.43
CA ASP A 58 -21.16 -22.82 22.87
C ASP A 58 -19.85 -22.69 23.69
N LYS A 59 -18.70 -23.04 23.11
CA LYS A 59 -17.38 -22.83 23.74
C LYS A 59 -16.96 -21.35 23.82
N ALA A 60 -17.57 -20.49 23.02
CA ALA A 60 -17.27 -19.07 22.93
C ALA A 60 -18.38 -18.20 23.59
N GLU A 61 -19.05 -18.72 24.62
CA GLU A 61 -20.18 -18.07 25.29
C GLU A 61 -21.27 -17.58 24.33
N GLY A 62 -21.54 -18.33 23.26
CA GLY A 62 -22.57 -17.99 22.28
C GLY A 62 -22.15 -16.93 21.25
N VAL A 63 -20.90 -16.46 21.26
CA VAL A 63 -20.40 -15.44 20.33
C VAL A 63 -19.50 -16.05 19.26
N ASN A 64 -19.86 -15.84 18.00
CA ASN A 64 -19.05 -16.31 16.88
C ASN A 64 -17.84 -15.38 16.65
N ILE A 65 -16.71 -15.71 17.27
CA ILE A 65 -15.46 -14.93 17.21
C ILE A 65 -14.95 -14.79 15.76
N ASN A 66 -15.02 -15.87 14.98
CA ASN A 66 -14.61 -15.84 13.57
C ASN A 66 -15.48 -14.87 12.76
N LEU A 67 -16.80 -14.87 12.98
CA LEU A 67 -17.69 -13.96 12.28
C LEU A 67 -17.39 -12.48 12.61
N TRP A 68 -17.26 -12.14 13.89
CA TRP A 68 -16.95 -10.76 14.31
C TRP A 68 -15.56 -10.31 13.87
N THR A 69 -14.57 -11.19 13.97
CA THR A 69 -13.20 -10.91 13.53
C THR A 69 -13.15 -10.72 12.01
N GLY A 70 -13.81 -11.59 11.24
CA GLY A 70 -13.91 -11.49 9.79
C GLY A 70 -14.61 -10.20 9.35
N LEU A 71 -15.71 -9.85 10.02
CA LEU A 71 -16.44 -8.62 9.74
C LEU A 71 -15.62 -7.36 10.08
N GLY A 72 -14.87 -7.38 11.18
CA GLY A 72 -13.93 -6.31 11.53
C GLY A 72 -12.80 -6.16 10.50
N MET A 73 -12.22 -7.27 10.05
CA MET A 73 -11.21 -7.28 8.98
C MET A 73 -11.77 -6.73 7.66
N LEU A 74 -12.99 -7.10 7.29
CA LEU A 74 -13.68 -6.59 6.11
C LEU A 74 -13.92 -5.08 6.19
N ALA A 75 -14.44 -4.60 7.32
CA ALA A 75 -14.69 -3.17 7.52
C ALA A 75 -13.39 -2.36 7.39
N LEU A 76 -12.30 -2.82 8.02
CA LEU A 76 -11.00 -2.17 7.93
C LEU A 76 -10.40 -2.24 6.52
N GLY A 77 -10.51 -3.38 5.85
CA GLY A 77 -10.04 -3.56 4.48
C GLY A 77 -10.76 -2.64 3.49
N VAL A 78 -12.09 -2.58 3.56
CA VAL A 78 -12.91 -1.67 2.75
C VAL A 78 -12.56 -0.22 3.07
N PHE A 79 -12.37 0.13 4.34
CA PHE A 79 -11.91 1.46 4.74
C PHE A 79 -10.62 1.86 4.03
N PHE A 80 -9.60 0.99 4.00
CA PHE A 80 -8.34 1.29 3.32
C PHE A 80 -8.51 1.45 1.79
N LEU A 81 -9.37 0.66 1.16
CA LEU A 81 -9.64 0.76 -0.27
C LEU A 81 -10.42 2.03 -0.62
N VAL A 82 -11.42 2.40 0.19
CA VAL A 82 -12.15 3.66 0.05
C VAL A 82 -11.21 4.84 0.28
N TRP A 83 -10.33 4.77 1.28
CA TRP A 83 -9.33 5.80 1.53
C TRP A 83 -8.35 5.96 0.36
N LEU A 84 -7.94 4.86 -0.27
CA LEU A 84 -7.13 4.91 -1.49
C LEU A 84 -7.87 5.59 -2.65
N LYS A 85 -9.18 5.33 -2.80
CA LYS A 85 -10.03 5.98 -3.79
C LYS A 85 -10.15 7.49 -3.53
N LEU A 86 -10.27 7.90 -2.26
CA LEU A 86 -10.41 9.30 -1.85
C LEU A 86 -9.08 10.07 -1.87
N ARG A 87 -7.97 9.40 -1.60
CA ARG A 87 -6.61 9.97 -1.59
C ARG A 87 -5.68 9.20 -2.53
N PRO A 88 -5.89 9.32 -3.85
CA PRO A 88 -4.97 8.76 -4.83
C PRO A 88 -3.61 9.42 -4.65
N VAL A 89 -2.53 8.63 -4.69
CA VAL A 89 -1.18 9.19 -4.72
C VAL A 89 -1.06 10.04 -6.00
N ALA A 90 -0.31 11.15 -6.02
CA ALA A 90 -0.24 12.08 -7.17
C ALA A 90 0.81 11.68 -8.23
N PRO A 91 0.53 11.80 -9.55
CA PRO A 91 1.50 11.49 -10.60
C PRO A 91 2.80 12.28 -10.45
N PRO A 92 3.97 11.71 -10.80
CA PRO A 92 5.18 12.52 -10.93
C PRO A 92 4.87 13.69 -11.88
N PRO A 93 5.25 14.93 -11.53
CA PRO A 93 5.06 16.06 -12.42
C PRO A 93 5.76 15.78 -13.76
N PRO A 94 5.08 15.99 -14.90
CA PRO A 94 5.72 15.86 -16.20
C PRO A 94 6.81 16.95 -16.30
N GLY A 95 8.07 16.53 -16.45
CA GLY A 95 9.13 17.43 -16.89
C GLY A 95 10.00 18.08 -15.82
N VAL A 96 10.01 17.62 -14.57
CA VAL A 96 11.15 17.97 -13.68
C VAL A 96 12.36 17.14 -14.10
N VAL A 97 13.04 17.59 -15.15
CA VAL A 97 14.46 17.33 -15.33
C VAL A 97 15.15 18.28 -14.34
N PRO A 98 15.80 17.78 -13.27
CA PRO A 98 16.47 18.66 -12.32
C PRO A 98 17.69 19.26 -13.04
N GLY A 99 17.54 20.51 -13.46
CA GLY A 99 18.53 21.24 -14.26
C GLY A 99 18.03 22.58 -14.81
N ASP A 100 16.72 22.83 -14.83
CA ASP A 100 16.17 24.05 -15.40
C ASP A 100 16.11 25.24 -14.41
N GLU A 101 16.21 25.01 -13.09
CA GLU A 101 16.25 26.08 -12.09
C GLU A 101 17.63 26.75 -11.96
N GLU A 102 18.72 26.06 -12.35
CA GLU A 102 20.11 26.58 -12.23
C GLU A 102 20.58 27.40 -13.44
N ARG A 103 19.77 27.52 -14.51
CA ARG A 103 20.11 28.29 -15.73
C ARG A 103 19.48 29.70 -15.79
N ALA A 104 18.72 30.08 -14.76
CA ALA A 104 18.00 31.35 -14.74
C ALA A 104 18.72 32.50 -14.02
N GLU A 105 19.94 32.28 -13.50
CA GLU A 105 20.79 33.35 -12.93
C GLU A 105 22.11 33.54 -13.69
#